data_AF-A0A699V4Y1-F1
#
_entry.id   AF-A0A699V4Y1-F1
#
_cell.length_a   1.000
_cell.length_b   1.000
_cell.length_c   1.000
_cell.angle_alpha   90.00
_cell.angle_beta   90.00
_cell.angle_gamma   90.00
#
_symmetry.space_group_name_H-M   'P 1'
#
loop_
_entity.id
_entity.type
_entity.pdbx_description
1 polymer ?
#
loop_
_entity_poly.entity_id
_entity_poly.type
_entity_poly.pdbx_seq_one_letter_code
_entity_poly.pdbx_strand_id
1 'polypeptide(L)'
;MRQRRWLELLKDYDTNIQYHPGKANVVADALSRKSGMIAGIKGTRLVVPNDASLREALLTNAHSSPFSIHPGSTKMSYDLKQHFWWSGMKGDVAMFVSKCLIC
;
A
#
# COMPACT_ATOMS: atom_id res chain seq x y z
N MET A 1 22.15 -9.75 -8.72
CA MET A 1 23.35 -8.89 -8.81
C MET A 1 23.02 -7.49 -9.38
N ARG A 2 22.10 -6.73 -8.75
CA ARG A 2 21.79 -5.33 -9.14
C ARG A 2 22.02 -4.31 -8.03
N GLN A 3 22.01 -4.73 -6.75
CA GLN A 3 22.30 -3.82 -5.63
C GLN A 3 23.77 -3.37 -5.54
N ARG A 4 24.75 -4.22 -5.91
CA ARG A 4 26.18 -3.83 -5.88
C ARG A 4 26.53 -2.68 -6.83
N ARG A 5 25.95 -2.64 -8.04
CA ARG A 5 26.25 -1.58 -9.03
C ARG A 5 25.86 -0.18 -8.55
N TRP A 6 24.83 -0.05 -7.72
CA TRP A 6 24.43 1.25 -7.17
C TRP A 6 25.44 1.78 -6.14
N LEU A 7 26.06 0.90 -5.35
CA LEU A 7 27.07 1.28 -4.38
C LEU A 7 28.39 1.71 -5.03
N GLU A 8 28.71 1.17 -6.21
CA GLU A 8 29.86 1.61 -7.01
C GLU A 8 29.61 3.00 -7.58
N LEU A 9 28.44 3.26 -8.16
CA LEU A 9 28.08 4.58 -8.70
C LEU A 9 28.10 5.70 -7.64
N LEU A 10 27.63 5.42 -6.42
CA LEU A 10 27.51 6.42 -5.36
C LEU A 10 28.84 6.80 -4.71
N LYS A 11 29.89 5.97 -4.86
CA LYS A 11 31.23 6.25 -4.32
C LYS A 11 31.98 7.34 -5.11
N ASP A 12 31.60 7.54 -6.37
CA ASP A 12 32.23 8.53 -7.25
C ASP A 12 31.65 9.95 -7.06
N TYR A 13 30.55 10.08 -6.31
CA TYR A 13 29.97 11.37 -5.96
C TYR A 13 30.44 11.79 -4.56
N ASP A 14 31.08 12.96 -4.47
CA ASP A 14 31.38 13.62 -3.20
C ASP A 14 30.07 14.15 -2.58
N THR A 15 29.36 13.26 -1.88
CA THR A 15 28.02 13.54 -1.37
C THR A 15 28.10 14.10 0.04
N ASN A 16 28.11 15.43 0.14
CA ASN A 16 27.85 16.10 1.40
C ASN A 16 26.35 15.96 1.74
N ILE A 17 26.02 15.12 2.74
CA ILE A 17 24.65 14.91 3.18
C ILE A 17 24.19 16.15 3.95
N GLN A 18 23.52 17.07 3.24
CA GLN A 18 22.93 18.25 3.85
C GLN A 18 21.58 17.93 4.49
N TYR A 19 21.52 18.00 5.81
CA TYR A 19 20.27 17.85 6.56
C TYR A 19 19.43 19.12 6.46
N HIS A 20 18.22 19.00 5.92
CA HIS A 20 17.24 20.07 5.89
C HIS A 20 16.18 19.87 6.99
N PRO A 21 16.01 20.82 7.92
CA PRO A 21 14.99 20.75 8.98
C PRO A 21 13.57 20.62 8.42
N GLY A 22 12.74 19.81 9.09
CA GLY A 22 11.45 19.33 8.60
C GLY A 22 10.41 20.38 8.17
N LYS A 23 10.56 21.67 8.55
CA LYS A 23 9.67 22.75 8.11
C LYS A 23 9.76 23.04 6.60
N ALA A 24 10.89 22.71 5.96
CA ALA A 24 11.09 22.82 4.51
C ALA A 24 10.93 21.48 3.77
N ASN A 25 10.77 20.37 4.51
CA ASN A 25 10.76 19.02 3.95
C ASN A 25 9.33 18.57 3.61
N VAL A 26 8.67 19.32 2.70
CA VAL A 26 7.31 19.02 2.23
C VAL A 26 7.19 17.67 1.52
N VAL A 27 8.31 17.09 1.09
CA VAL A 27 8.35 15.78 0.41
C VAL A 27 8.24 14.61 1.40
N ALA A 28 8.83 14.72 2.60
CA ALA A 28 8.66 13.71 3.65
C ALA A 28 7.24 13.75 4.26
N ASP A 29 6.66 14.94 4.33
CA ASP A 29 5.32 15.17 4.88
C ASP A 29 4.18 14.86 3.89
N ALA A 30 4.46 14.70 2.60
CA ALA A 30 3.47 14.27 1.60
C ALA A 30 2.91 12.86 1.87
N LEU A 31 3.63 12.01 2.63
CA LEU A 31 3.11 10.73 3.13
C LEU A 31 2.36 10.85 4.47
N SER A 32 2.48 11.96 5.19
CA SER A 32 1.80 12.18 6.49
C SER A 32 0.34 12.58 6.32
N ARG A 33 -0.05 13.11 5.14
CA ARG A 33 -1.39 13.65 4.89
C ARG A 33 -2.23 12.76 3.98
N LYS A 34 -2.49 11.54 4.43
CA LYS A 34 -3.72 10.82 4.07
C LYS A 34 -4.50 10.50 5.34
N SER A 35 -4.78 11.57 6.10
CA SER A 35 -5.53 11.55 7.36
C SER A 35 -6.87 10.81 7.28
N GLY A 36 -7.43 10.63 6.07
CA GLY A 36 -8.66 9.85 5.84
C GLY A 36 -8.48 8.39 5.39
N MET A 37 -7.27 7.93 5.07
CA MET A 37 -7.08 6.53 4.60
C MET A 37 -6.79 5.53 5.72
N ILE A 38 -6.37 6.02 6.90
CA ILE A 38 -5.89 5.19 8.00
C ILE A 38 -6.55 5.61 9.30
N ALA A 39 -7.31 4.70 9.93
CA ALA A 39 -7.90 4.90 11.24
C ALA A 39 -6.88 4.67 12.39
N GLY A 40 -5.72 4.09 12.07
CA GLY A 40 -4.67 3.78 13.02
C GLY A 40 -3.75 2.67 12.51
N ILE A 41 -2.84 2.22 13.38
CA ILE A 41 -1.93 1.11 13.11
C ILE A 41 -2.21 0.00 14.13
N LYS A 42 -2.40 -1.24 13.67
CA LYS A 42 -2.55 -2.43 14.52
C LYS A 42 -1.39 -3.39 14.25
N GLY A 43 -0.41 -3.40 15.14
CA GLY A 43 0.86 -4.11 14.91
C GLY A 43 1.63 -3.45 13.76
N THR A 44 1.83 -4.17 12.66
CA THR A 44 2.46 -3.67 11.42
C THR A 44 1.46 -3.37 10.30
N ARG A 45 0.15 -3.42 10.60
CA ARG A 45 -0.93 -3.26 9.60
C ARG A 45 -1.64 -1.92 9.75
N LEU A 46 -1.99 -1.33 8.61
CA LEU A 46 -2.82 -0.13 8.52
C LEU A 46 -4.30 -0.49 8.74
N VAL A 47 -4.94 0.18 9.70
CA VAL A 47 -6.38 0.00 9.94
C VAL A 47 -7.16 0.85 8.96
N VAL A 48 -7.99 0.20 8.15
CA VAL A 48 -8.84 0.88 7.17
C VAL A 48 -10.15 1.28 7.86
N PRO A 49 -10.54 2.58 7.87
CA PRO A 49 -11.81 3.04 8.41
C PRO A 49 -13.03 2.31 7.80
N ASN A 50 -14.21 2.49 8.41
CA ASN A 50 -15.47 2.05 7.82
C ASN A 50 -15.96 2.99 6.71
N ASP A 51 -15.09 3.21 5.72
CA ASP A 51 -15.38 3.99 4.53
C ASP A 51 -15.50 3.03 3.33
N ALA A 52 -16.69 2.95 2.75
CA ALA A 52 -16.98 2.04 1.65
C ALA A 52 -16.16 2.37 0.40
N SER A 53 -16.01 3.66 0.08
CA SER A 53 -15.26 4.11 -1.10
C SER A 53 -13.77 3.74 -1.00
N LEU A 54 -13.21 3.86 0.20
CA LEU A 54 -11.83 3.52 0.47
C LEU A 54 -11.57 2.02 0.37
N ARG A 55 -12.45 1.21 0.97
CA ARG A 55 -12.35 -0.26 0.90
C ARG A 55 -12.52 -0.75 -0.52
N GLU A 56 -13.50 -0.21 -1.25
CA GLU A 56 -13.72 -0.55 -2.66
C GLU A 56 -12.52 -0.17 -3.54
N ALA A 57 -11.91 0.99 -3.32
CA ALA A 57 -10.70 1.38 -4.04
C ALA A 57 -9.52 0.43 -3.75
N LEU A 58 -9.34 0.00 -2.50
CA LEU A 58 -8.32 -0.99 -2.14
C LEU A 58 -8.58 -2.36 -2.80
N LEU A 59 -9.83 -2.82 -2.78
CA LEU A 59 -10.23 -4.07 -3.41
C LEU A 59 -10.04 -4.01 -4.94
N THR A 60 -10.46 -2.91 -5.56
CA THR A 60 -10.28 -2.66 -7.00
C THR A 60 -8.81 -2.63 -7.39
N ASN A 61 -7.95 -1.94 -6.63
CA ASN A 61 -6.51 -1.93 -6.90
C ASN A 61 -5.87 -3.32 -6.76
N ALA A 62 -6.28 -4.10 -5.77
CA ALA A 62 -5.73 -5.44 -5.55
C ALA A 62 -6.21 -6.44 -6.62
N HIS A 63 -7.42 -6.27 -7.15
CA HIS A 63 -8.06 -7.23 -8.04
C HIS A 63 -7.95 -6.89 -9.54
N SER A 64 -8.12 -5.62 -9.89
CA SER A 64 -8.26 -5.12 -11.26
C SER A 64 -7.08 -4.26 -11.73
N SER A 65 -6.00 -4.20 -10.95
CA SER A 65 -4.76 -3.60 -11.44
C SER A 65 -4.31 -4.34 -12.71
N PRO A 66 -3.75 -3.65 -13.72
CA PRO A 66 -3.24 -4.27 -14.94
C PRO A 66 -2.23 -5.41 -14.70
N PHE A 67 -1.63 -5.46 -13.50
CA PHE A 67 -0.67 -6.48 -13.08
C PHE A 67 -1.27 -7.56 -12.17
N SER A 68 -2.47 -7.34 -11.67
CA SER A 68 -3.22 -8.30 -10.87
C SER A 68 -3.95 -9.22 -11.83
N ILE A 69 -3.47 -10.45 -12.01
CA ILE A 69 -4.12 -11.50 -12.82
C ILE A 69 -5.38 -11.98 -12.09
N HIS A 70 -6.36 -11.08 -11.91
CA HIS A 70 -7.64 -11.30 -11.26
C HIS A 70 -7.59 -12.30 -10.09
N PRO A 71 -6.81 -11.99 -9.03
CA PRO A 71 -6.59 -12.94 -7.95
C PRO A 71 -7.90 -13.33 -7.27
N GLY A 72 -8.10 -14.63 -7.07
CA GLY A 72 -9.24 -15.16 -6.33
C GLY A 72 -9.25 -14.73 -4.85
N SER A 73 -10.39 -14.94 -4.19
CA SER A 73 -10.69 -14.44 -2.85
C SER A 73 -9.65 -14.83 -1.78
N THR A 74 -9.13 -16.05 -1.84
CA THR A 74 -8.10 -16.55 -0.90
C THR A 74 -6.79 -15.80 -1.05
N LYS A 75 -6.29 -15.65 -2.28
CA LYS A 75 -5.04 -14.93 -2.57
C LYS A 75 -5.16 -13.46 -2.22
N MET A 76 -6.25 -12.83 -2.68
CA MET A 76 -6.53 -11.42 -2.40
C MET A 76 -6.64 -11.14 -0.90
N SER A 77 -7.32 -12.01 -0.13
CA SER A 77 -7.39 -11.90 1.33
C SER A 77 -6.03 -12.06 2.00
N TYR A 78 -5.17 -12.94 1.48
CA TYR A 78 -3.83 -13.16 2.03
C TYR A 78 -2.91 -11.95 1.79
N ASP A 79 -2.90 -11.44 0.55
CA ASP A 79 -2.05 -10.33 0.13
C ASP A 79 -2.43 -9.03 0.86
N LEU A 80 -3.73 -8.72 0.95
CA LEU A 80 -4.22 -7.53 1.67
C LEU A 80 -3.90 -7.59 3.17
N LYS A 81 -3.92 -8.77 3.80
CA LYS A 81 -3.65 -8.92 5.24
C LYS A 81 -2.21 -8.62 5.62
N GLN A 82 -1.28 -8.60 4.68
CA GLN A 82 0.12 -8.28 4.98
C GLN A 82 0.25 -6.82 5.42
N HIS A 83 -0.58 -5.94 4.87
CA HIS A 83 -0.44 -4.49 5.06
C HIS A 83 -1.68 -3.81 5.62
N PHE A 84 -2.88 -4.38 5.45
CA PHE A 84 -4.15 -3.76 5.83
C PHE A 84 -4.97 -4.64 6.78
N TRP A 85 -5.85 -4.00 7.53
CA TRP A 85 -6.82 -4.66 8.39
C TRP A 85 -8.10 -3.85 8.56
N TRP A 86 -9.26 -4.51 8.52
CA TRP A 86 -10.55 -3.98 8.95
C TRP A 86 -11.51 -5.12 9.35
N SER A 87 -12.60 -4.77 10.06
CA SER A 87 -13.63 -5.74 10.43
C SER A 87 -14.44 -6.17 9.19
N GLY A 88 -14.66 -7.47 9.02
CA GLY A 88 -15.41 -8.02 7.87
C GLY A 88 -14.59 -8.22 6.59
N MET A 89 -13.31 -7.88 6.58
CA MET A 89 -12.43 -7.89 5.40
C MET A 89 -12.49 -9.15 4.52
N LYS A 90 -12.54 -10.36 5.11
CA LYS A 90 -12.66 -11.61 4.33
C LYS A 90 -13.99 -11.68 3.56
N GLY A 91 -15.08 -11.21 4.18
CA GLY A 91 -16.40 -11.17 3.55
C GLY A 91 -16.47 -10.15 2.43
N ASP A 92 -15.90 -8.96 2.65
CA ASP A 92 -15.81 -7.91 1.63
C ASP A 92 -15.02 -8.39 0.40
N VAL A 93 -13.88 -9.06 0.62
CA VAL A 93 -13.09 -9.67 -0.45
C VAL A 93 -13.88 -10.74 -1.21
N ALA A 94 -14.56 -11.65 -0.50
CA ALA A 94 -15.33 -12.71 -1.13
C ALA A 94 -16.48 -12.15 -1.98
N MET A 95 -17.21 -11.16 -1.46
CA MET A 95 -18.30 -10.49 -2.17
C MET A 95 -17.82 -9.69 -3.39
N PHE A 96 -16.64 -9.08 -3.28
CA PHE A 96 -16.04 -8.33 -4.39
C PHE A 96 -15.63 -9.27 -5.52
N VAL A 97 -14.88 -10.33 -5.21
CA VAL A 97 -14.43 -11.30 -6.22
C VAL A 97 -15.60 -12.04 -6.87
N SER A 98 -16.67 -12.35 -6.12
CA SER A 98 -17.87 -13.00 -6.69
C SER A 98 -18.62 -12.15 -7.72
N LYS A 99 -18.38 -10.84 -7.76
CA LYS A 99 -18.98 -9.91 -8.73
C LYS A 99 -18.11 -9.72 -9.98
N CYS A 100 -16.90 -10.27 -10.01
CA CYS A 100 -16.02 -10.16 -11.16
C CYS A 100 -16.48 -11.12 -12.27
N LEU A 101 -16.71 -10.60 -13.47
CA LEU A 101 -17.14 -11.40 -14.63
C LEU A 101 -15.99 -12.18 -15.29
N ILE A 102 -14.74 -11.84 -14.93
CA ILE A 102 -13.52 -12.41 -15.53
C ILE A 102 -12.99 -13.58 -14.67
N CYS A 103 -13.35 -13.62 -13.39
CA CYS A 103 -12.89 -14.62 -12.42
C CYS A 103 -13.59 -15.97 -12.51
#